data_AF-A0A350KPI7-F1
#
_entry.id   AF-A0A350KPI7-F1
#
_cell.length_a   1.000
_cell.length_b   1.000
_cell.length_c   1.000
_cell.angle_alpha   90.00
_cell.angle_beta   90.00
_cell.angle_gamma   90.00
#
_symmetry.space_group_name_H-M   'P 1'
#
loop_
_entity.id
_entity.type
_entity.pdbx_description
1 polymer ?
#
loop_
_entity_poly.entity_id
_entity_poly.type
_entity_poly.pdbx_seq_one_letter_code
_entity_poly.pdbx_strand_id
1 'polypeptide(L)'
;MDNRQIKNEGQIFTPRRIVDNMLDFMGYRGSGILKKHIMENSCGRGAFLVAVVERYAAAFLKGKNADPAGLAAELETYVHGIEKDAENVKICVENLNAVAKRLNVSVNWDVVCADTLNVCGDYGGRMDFVVGNPPYVRVHNLNDSYESVKKRAFSSAGMTDLYLVFFEIGLSMLSENGKMCLITPSSFLKSEAGGAFRKSIRANRFLTAVVDLEHAQPFDNATTYTAISLFDVSRKSGGVEYYRYDAAANENVFVDEIDYDSLFIDGKMFLDTRKRLSLIKKIDDHYKRVSKKSVKVKNGFATLADKIFIGDFAAGDMRIPVLKASTGKWSRCVFPYTADGAPLSENEIRTKHKAAYDYLLSNKSDLMKRSIEKSGGWYLFGRSQALKDVQKDKVAVNQLIRDKSSLKINLAPRGSGVYGGLYVVSDADARKIASVLNTDEFVDYVKSLKNYKSGGYYTYSSRDLEKYLTYKLDERTDYVFEF
;
A
#
# COMPACT_ATOMS: atom_id res chain seq x y z
N MET A 1 -15.08 19.81 -11.96
CA MET A 1 -15.27 19.21 -10.62
C MET A 1 -14.06 19.58 -9.76
N ASP A 2 -14.28 20.11 -8.57
CA ASP A 2 -13.22 20.53 -7.65
C ASP A 2 -12.47 19.30 -7.09
N ASN A 3 -11.13 19.35 -7.10
CA ASN A 3 -10.25 18.30 -6.58
C ASN A 3 -10.49 17.97 -5.08
N ARG A 4 -11.21 18.83 -4.34
CA ARG A 4 -11.64 18.55 -2.96
C ARG A 4 -12.79 17.54 -2.87
N GLN A 5 -13.70 17.51 -3.85
CA GLN A 5 -14.88 16.64 -3.81
C GLN A 5 -14.49 15.16 -4.03
N ILE A 6 -13.56 14.91 -4.98
CA ILE A 6 -12.99 13.57 -5.26
C ILE A 6 -12.29 13.00 -4.01
N LYS A 7 -11.62 13.84 -3.20
CA LYS A 7 -10.94 13.41 -1.97
C LYS A 7 -11.89 13.06 -0.82
N ASN A 8 -13.09 13.64 -0.78
CA ASN A 8 -14.06 13.39 0.29
C ASN A 8 -15.00 12.23 -0.04
N GLU A 9 -15.33 12.04 -1.31
CA GLU A 9 -16.25 10.98 -1.75
C GLU A 9 -15.52 9.71 -2.19
N GLY A 10 -14.25 9.81 -2.60
CA GLY A 10 -13.40 8.67 -2.97
C GLY A 10 -13.86 7.89 -4.19
N GLN A 11 -14.69 8.50 -5.05
CA GLN A 11 -15.24 7.86 -6.24
C GLN A 11 -14.18 7.70 -7.33
N ILE A 12 -14.07 6.47 -7.83
CA ILE A 12 -13.14 6.10 -8.90
C ILE A 12 -13.91 5.27 -9.92
N PHE A 13 -14.02 5.77 -11.16
CA PHE A 13 -14.69 5.06 -12.23
C PHE A 13 -13.81 3.95 -12.79
N THR A 14 -14.37 2.73 -12.86
CA THR A 14 -13.64 1.55 -13.31
C THR A 14 -13.68 1.44 -14.84
N PRO A 15 -12.52 1.43 -15.53
CA PRO A 15 -12.49 1.25 -16.98
C PRO A 15 -13.09 -0.10 -17.38
N ARG A 16 -13.80 -0.14 -18.52
CA ARG A 16 -14.46 -1.35 -19.03
C ARG A 16 -13.54 -2.58 -19.10
N ARG A 17 -12.28 -2.38 -19.50
CA ARG A 17 -11.26 -3.45 -19.54
C ARG A 17 -11.00 -4.11 -18.18
N ILE A 18 -10.97 -3.34 -17.09
CA ILE A 18 -10.78 -3.86 -15.74
C ILE A 18 -12.04 -4.59 -15.29
N VAL A 19 -13.22 -4.03 -15.60
CA VAL A 19 -14.51 -4.69 -15.34
C VAL A 19 -14.57 -6.07 -16.00
N ASP A 20 -14.30 -6.15 -17.29
CA ASP A 20 -14.35 -7.41 -18.03
C ASP A 20 -13.34 -8.43 -17.51
N ASN A 21 -12.10 -7.99 -17.25
CA ASN A 21 -11.06 -8.83 -16.67
C ASN A 21 -11.50 -9.40 -15.31
N MET A 22 -12.06 -8.59 -14.42
CA MET A 22 -12.53 -9.04 -13.10
C MET A 22 -13.69 -10.05 -13.21
N LEU A 23 -14.64 -9.82 -14.11
CA LEU A 23 -15.76 -10.74 -14.36
C LEU A 23 -15.26 -12.07 -14.95
N ASP A 24 -14.29 -12.03 -15.85
CA ASP A 24 -13.64 -13.25 -16.37
C ASP A 24 -12.87 -13.99 -15.29
N PHE A 25 -12.13 -13.26 -14.46
CA PHE A 25 -11.30 -13.80 -13.38
C PHE A 25 -12.13 -14.52 -12.32
N MET A 26 -13.30 -13.99 -11.95
CA MET A 26 -14.23 -14.65 -11.04
C MET A 26 -15.07 -15.77 -11.69
N GLY A 27 -14.97 -15.92 -13.02
CA GLY A 27 -15.69 -16.93 -13.78
C GLY A 27 -17.14 -16.57 -14.10
N TYR A 28 -17.51 -15.28 -14.11
CA TYR A 28 -18.83 -14.81 -14.50
C TYR A 28 -18.98 -14.81 -16.04
N ARG A 29 -19.15 -16.02 -16.61
CA ARG A 29 -19.22 -16.26 -18.06
C ARG A 29 -20.05 -17.50 -18.43
N GLY A 30 -20.59 -17.50 -19.64
CA GLY A 30 -21.32 -18.64 -20.20
C GLY A 30 -22.66 -18.91 -19.49
N SER A 31 -23.24 -20.09 -19.68
CA SER A 31 -24.55 -20.44 -19.11
C SER A 31 -24.54 -20.67 -17.60
N GLY A 32 -23.37 -20.84 -16.98
CA GLY A 32 -23.23 -21.08 -15.55
C GLY A 32 -23.61 -19.88 -14.65
N ILE A 33 -23.79 -18.70 -15.24
CA ILE A 33 -24.22 -17.48 -14.53
C ILE A 33 -25.73 -17.29 -14.49
N LEU A 34 -26.49 -18.08 -15.27
CA LEU A 34 -27.94 -17.95 -15.29
C LEU A 34 -28.52 -18.37 -13.94
N LYS A 35 -29.48 -17.58 -13.47
CA LYS A 35 -30.15 -17.74 -12.17
C LYS A 35 -29.21 -17.67 -10.96
N LYS A 36 -28.12 -16.92 -11.11
CA LYS A 36 -27.12 -16.66 -10.07
C LYS A 36 -27.20 -15.21 -9.63
N HIS A 37 -27.40 -15.00 -8.34
CA HIS A 37 -27.49 -13.65 -7.77
C HIS A 37 -26.13 -12.97 -7.79
N ILE A 38 -26.05 -11.78 -8.36
CA ILE A 38 -24.85 -10.94 -8.39
C ILE A 38 -25.13 -9.55 -7.82
N MET A 39 -24.21 -9.09 -6.96
CA MET A 39 -24.29 -7.81 -6.28
C MET A 39 -23.08 -6.92 -6.60
N GLU A 40 -23.33 -5.66 -6.95
CA GLU A 40 -22.36 -4.57 -6.84
C GLU A 40 -22.80 -3.60 -5.74
N ASN A 41 -22.18 -3.69 -4.57
CA ASN A 41 -22.60 -2.98 -3.36
C ASN A 41 -22.06 -1.53 -3.25
N SER A 42 -21.52 -0.98 -4.35
CA SER A 42 -21.06 0.41 -4.49
C SER A 42 -21.02 0.78 -5.98
N CYS A 43 -22.18 0.70 -6.64
CA CYS A 43 -22.22 0.55 -8.10
C CYS A 43 -21.91 1.82 -8.91
N GLY A 44 -21.87 2.99 -8.27
CA GLY A 44 -21.59 4.25 -8.95
C GLY A 44 -22.51 4.43 -10.17
N ARG A 45 -21.91 4.60 -11.35
CA ARG A 45 -22.61 4.77 -12.62
C ARG A 45 -22.92 3.44 -13.35
N GLY A 46 -22.76 2.30 -12.67
CA GLY A 46 -23.13 0.97 -13.18
C GLY A 46 -22.08 0.32 -14.07
N ALA A 47 -20.79 0.62 -13.92
CA ALA A 47 -19.75 0.09 -14.80
C ALA A 47 -19.71 -1.45 -14.80
N PHE A 48 -19.78 -2.09 -13.63
CA PHE A 48 -19.88 -3.55 -13.56
C PHE A 48 -21.29 -4.04 -13.91
N LEU A 49 -22.35 -3.43 -13.37
CA LEU A 49 -23.73 -3.84 -13.67
C LEU A 49 -24.05 -3.87 -15.17
N VAL A 50 -23.59 -2.88 -15.94
CA VAL A 50 -23.76 -2.85 -17.42
C VAL A 50 -23.11 -4.07 -18.06
N ALA A 51 -21.86 -4.40 -17.69
CA ALA A 51 -21.16 -5.56 -18.23
C ALA A 51 -21.79 -6.89 -17.78
N VAL A 52 -22.29 -6.94 -16.55
CA VAL A 52 -23.04 -8.07 -15.99
C VAL A 52 -24.31 -8.34 -16.81
N VAL A 53 -25.13 -7.31 -17.05
CA VAL A 53 -26.37 -7.43 -17.84
C VAL A 53 -26.06 -7.89 -19.28
N GLU A 54 -25.04 -7.32 -19.91
CA GLU A 54 -24.64 -7.72 -21.27
C GLU A 54 -24.21 -9.20 -21.32
N ARG A 55 -23.42 -9.67 -20.35
CA ARG A 55 -23.00 -11.08 -20.26
C ARG A 55 -24.16 -12.01 -19.96
N TYR A 56 -25.04 -11.63 -19.02
CA TYR A 56 -26.21 -12.42 -18.65
C TYR A 56 -27.15 -12.58 -19.85
N ALA A 57 -27.48 -11.48 -20.54
CA ALA A 57 -28.33 -11.49 -21.73
C ALA A 57 -27.71 -12.35 -22.84
N ALA A 58 -26.41 -12.22 -23.10
CA ALA A 58 -25.72 -13.03 -24.10
C ALA A 58 -25.75 -14.54 -23.76
N ALA A 59 -25.69 -14.91 -22.48
CA ALA A 59 -25.82 -16.29 -22.04
C ALA A 59 -27.26 -16.80 -22.17
N PHE A 60 -28.24 -15.99 -21.77
CA PHE A 60 -29.67 -16.32 -21.81
C PHE A 60 -30.15 -16.53 -23.25
N LEU A 61 -29.79 -15.61 -24.17
CA LEU A 61 -30.21 -15.65 -25.57
C LEU A 61 -29.63 -16.83 -26.37
N LYS A 62 -28.60 -17.52 -25.85
CA LYS A 62 -28.11 -18.79 -26.43
C LYS A 62 -28.95 -20.00 -26.02
N GLY A 63 -29.85 -19.85 -25.05
CA GLY A 63 -30.72 -20.91 -24.55
C GLY A 63 -31.87 -21.26 -25.50
N LYS A 64 -32.42 -22.47 -25.39
CA LYS A 64 -33.50 -22.97 -26.27
C LYS A 64 -34.85 -22.25 -26.09
N ASN A 65 -35.08 -21.61 -24.94
CA ASN A 65 -36.33 -20.94 -24.57
C ASN A 65 -36.09 -19.43 -24.33
N ALA A 66 -35.24 -18.81 -25.13
CA ALA A 66 -34.92 -17.41 -24.98
C ALA A 66 -36.07 -16.52 -25.45
N ASP A 67 -36.82 -15.91 -24.52
CA ASP A 67 -37.82 -14.90 -24.81
C ASP A 67 -37.55 -13.58 -24.05
N PRO A 68 -37.99 -12.42 -24.59
CA PRO A 68 -37.75 -11.12 -23.96
C PRO A 68 -38.34 -10.97 -22.55
N ALA A 69 -39.51 -11.56 -22.27
CA ALA A 69 -40.16 -11.44 -20.97
C ALA A 69 -39.42 -12.26 -19.90
N GLY A 70 -38.97 -13.47 -20.27
CA GLY A 70 -38.10 -14.29 -19.43
C GLY A 70 -36.77 -13.60 -19.11
N LEU A 71 -36.12 -12.99 -20.10
CA LEU A 71 -34.88 -12.24 -19.88
C LEU A 71 -35.10 -11.07 -18.91
N ALA A 72 -36.17 -10.28 -19.11
CA ALA A 72 -36.50 -9.18 -18.20
C ALA A 72 -36.68 -9.67 -16.76
N ALA A 73 -37.54 -10.68 -16.55
CA ALA A 73 -37.82 -11.22 -15.22
C ALA A 73 -36.56 -11.75 -14.52
N GLU A 74 -35.66 -12.42 -15.25
CA GLU A 74 -34.40 -12.89 -14.68
C GLU A 74 -33.45 -11.74 -14.33
N LEU A 75 -33.35 -10.70 -15.16
CA LEU A 75 -32.53 -9.53 -14.85
C LEU A 75 -33.04 -8.77 -13.61
N GLU A 76 -34.36 -8.65 -13.46
CA GLU A 76 -35.00 -8.06 -12.25
C GLU A 76 -34.71 -8.89 -10.99
N THR A 77 -34.58 -10.21 -11.12
CA THR A 77 -34.44 -11.13 -9.99
C THR A 77 -32.99 -11.30 -9.53
N TYR A 78 -32.03 -11.34 -10.46
CA TYR A 78 -30.67 -11.84 -10.18
C TYR A 78 -29.57 -10.76 -10.22
N VAL A 79 -29.87 -9.52 -10.61
CA VAL A 79 -28.88 -8.44 -10.72
C VAL A 79 -29.21 -7.32 -9.72
N HIS A 80 -28.29 -7.08 -8.79
CA HIS A 80 -28.50 -6.16 -7.66
C HIS A 80 -27.42 -5.08 -7.59
N GLY A 81 -27.81 -3.85 -7.25
CA GLY A 81 -26.91 -2.72 -7.08
C GLY A 81 -27.25 -1.88 -5.85
N ILE A 82 -26.23 -1.36 -5.17
CA ILE A 82 -26.40 -0.35 -4.11
C ILE A 82 -25.47 0.83 -4.40
N GLU A 83 -26.00 2.04 -4.36
CA GLU A 83 -25.22 3.27 -4.48
C GLU A 83 -25.81 4.35 -3.56
N LYS A 84 -24.94 5.10 -2.88
CA LYS A 84 -25.36 6.10 -1.90
C LYS A 84 -25.76 7.43 -2.54
N ASP A 85 -25.18 7.75 -3.69
CA ASP A 85 -25.39 9.01 -4.39
C ASP A 85 -26.53 8.88 -5.42
N ALA A 86 -27.59 9.66 -5.22
CA ALA A 86 -28.81 9.59 -6.03
C ALA A 86 -28.58 9.92 -7.51
N GLU A 87 -27.63 10.82 -7.83
CA GLU A 87 -27.31 11.15 -9.22
C GLU A 87 -26.59 10.00 -9.90
N ASN A 88 -25.65 9.34 -9.22
CA ASN A 88 -25.01 8.14 -9.72
C ASN A 88 -26.01 6.99 -9.93
N VAL A 89 -26.97 6.78 -9.01
CA VAL A 89 -28.07 5.81 -9.18
C VAL A 89 -28.86 6.11 -10.45
N LYS A 90 -29.26 7.36 -10.65
CA LYS A 90 -29.99 7.78 -11.84
C LYS A 90 -29.20 7.46 -13.12
N ILE A 91 -27.92 7.83 -13.18
CA ILE A 91 -27.04 7.55 -14.32
C ILE A 91 -26.86 6.03 -14.53
N CYS A 92 -26.72 5.27 -13.44
CA CYS A 92 -26.63 3.80 -13.48
C CYS A 92 -27.88 3.21 -14.16
N VAL A 93 -29.08 3.59 -13.70
CA VAL A 93 -30.35 3.14 -14.27
C VAL A 93 -30.49 3.56 -15.75
N GLU A 94 -30.09 4.78 -16.11
CA GLU A 94 -30.08 5.23 -17.51
C GLU A 94 -29.17 4.36 -18.39
N ASN A 95 -27.98 4.02 -17.91
CA ASN A 95 -27.04 3.15 -18.62
C ASN A 95 -27.60 1.73 -18.78
N LEU A 96 -28.20 1.17 -17.72
CA LEU A 96 -28.83 -0.15 -17.77
C LEU A 96 -30.03 -0.17 -18.73
N ASN A 97 -30.86 0.88 -18.72
CA ASN A 97 -31.96 1.05 -19.67
C ASN A 97 -31.48 1.13 -21.13
N ALA A 98 -30.32 1.73 -21.38
CA ALA A 98 -29.73 1.74 -22.72
C ALA A 98 -29.32 0.32 -23.18
N VAL A 99 -28.87 -0.55 -22.27
CA VAL A 99 -28.64 -1.97 -22.56
C VAL A 99 -29.98 -2.69 -22.83
N ALA A 100 -30.96 -2.55 -21.94
CA ALA A 100 -32.28 -3.17 -22.08
C ALA A 100 -32.99 -2.78 -23.38
N LYS A 101 -32.92 -1.51 -23.79
CA LYS A 101 -33.47 -1.03 -25.07
C LYS A 101 -32.84 -1.74 -26.27
N ARG A 102 -31.52 -1.98 -26.26
CA ARG A 102 -30.83 -2.73 -27.34
C ARG A 102 -31.27 -4.20 -27.39
N LEU A 103 -31.69 -4.74 -26.25
CA LEU A 103 -32.20 -6.10 -26.10
C LEU A 103 -33.72 -6.21 -26.30
N ASN A 104 -34.41 -5.09 -26.57
CA ASN A 104 -35.86 -4.99 -26.71
C ASN A 104 -36.63 -5.53 -25.49
N VAL A 105 -36.13 -5.24 -24.28
CA VAL A 105 -36.77 -5.58 -23.00
C VAL A 105 -36.98 -4.33 -22.15
N SER A 106 -37.93 -4.41 -21.21
CA SER A 106 -38.12 -3.42 -20.14
C SER A 106 -37.86 -4.12 -18.81
N VAL A 107 -37.01 -3.55 -17.96
CA VAL A 107 -36.53 -4.18 -16.73
C VAL A 107 -36.71 -3.20 -15.58
N ASN A 108 -37.34 -3.67 -14.49
CA ASN A 108 -37.39 -2.96 -13.22
C ASN A 108 -36.14 -3.29 -12.40
N TRP A 109 -35.09 -2.49 -12.55
CA TRP A 109 -33.79 -2.74 -11.94
C TRP A 109 -33.82 -2.70 -10.40
N ASP A 110 -33.24 -3.71 -9.76
CA ASP A 110 -32.96 -3.70 -8.32
C ASP A 110 -31.67 -2.91 -8.02
N VAL A 111 -31.74 -1.58 -8.21
CA VAL A 111 -30.68 -0.64 -7.88
C VAL A 111 -31.17 0.29 -6.78
N VAL A 112 -30.66 0.09 -5.57
CA VAL A 112 -31.10 0.80 -4.37
C VAL A 112 -30.25 2.03 -4.10
N CYS A 113 -30.90 3.19 -3.95
CA CYS A 113 -30.26 4.42 -3.49
C CYS A 113 -30.14 4.41 -1.96
N ALA A 114 -29.04 3.87 -1.42
CA ALA A 114 -28.82 3.76 0.02
C ALA A 114 -27.33 3.68 0.39
N ASP A 115 -27.02 3.96 1.66
CA ASP A 115 -25.71 3.65 2.22
C ASP A 115 -25.61 2.14 2.50
N THR A 116 -24.74 1.45 1.76
CA THR A 116 -24.43 0.02 1.93
C THR A 116 -24.13 -0.35 3.38
N LEU A 117 -23.53 0.56 4.17
CA LEU A 117 -23.24 0.33 5.58
C LEU A 117 -24.50 0.07 6.42
N ASN A 118 -25.65 0.60 5.99
CA ASN A 118 -26.94 0.54 6.68
C ASN A 118 -27.85 -0.57 6.14
N VAL A 119 -27.80 -0.86 4.83
CA VAL A 119 -28.70 -1.84 4.18
C VAL A 119 -28.07 -3.20 3.93
N CYS A 120 -26.78 -3.40 4.26
CA CYS A 120 -26.10 -4.66 3.97
C CYS A 120 -26.75 -5.90 4.59
N GLY A 121 -27.49 -5.74 5.69
CA GLY A 121 -28.16 -6.85 6.39
C GLY A 121 -29.23 -7.54 5.53
N ASP A 122 -29.86 -6.82 4.61
CA ASP A 122 -30.96 -7.33 3.79
C ASP A 122 -30.50 -8.37 2.75
N TYR A 123 -29.19 -8.39 2.46
CA TYR A 123 -28.56 -9.22 1.44
C TYR A 123 -27.67 -10.33 1.99
N GLY A 124 -27.64 -10.52 3.32
CA GLY A 124 -26.77 -11.49 3.98
C GLY A 124 -27.04 -12.93 3.50
N GLY A 125 -25.98 -13.63 3.07
CA GLY A 125 -26.05 -15.05 2.69
C GLY A 125 -26.72 -15.36 1.34
N ARG A 126 -27.02 -14.35 0.50
CA ARG A 126 -27.87 -14.51 -0.70
C ARG A 126 -27.13 -14.49 -2.04
N MET A 127 -25.89 -14.00 -2.08
CA MET A 127 -25.20 -13.70 -3.33
C MET A 127 -24.27 -14.83 -3.78
N ASP A 128 -24.47 -15.33 -5.00
CA ASP A 128 -23.48 -16.20 -5.64
C ASP A 128 -22.23 -15.42 -6.07
N PHE A 129 -22.40 -14.14 -6.37
CA PHE A 129 -21.32 -13.25 -6.81
C PHE A 129 -21.39 -11.88 -6.15
N VAL A 130 -20.27 -11.37 -5.67
CA VAL A 130 -20.09 -9.97 -5.27
C VAL A 130 -18.92 -9.39 -6.06
N VAL A 131 -19.13 -8.27 -6.74
CA VAL A 131 -18.10 -7.62 -7.55
C VAL A 131 -18.11 -6.11 -7.28
N GLY A 132 -16.97 -5.44 -7.51
CA GLY A 132 -16.98 -3.99 -7.54
C GLY A 132 -15.65 -3.32 -7.22
N ASN A 133 -15.72 -1.99 -7.16
CA ASN A 133 -14.63 -1.10 -6.77
C ASN A 133 -15.09 -0.24 -5.56
N PRO A 134 -14.88 -0.72 -4.32
CA PRO A 134 -15.29 0.01 -3.12
C PRO A 134 -14.68 1.41 -3.01
N PRO A 135 -15.26 2.32 -2.19
CA PRO A 135 -14.73 3.69 -2.02
C PRO A 135 -13.38 3.74 -1.28
N TYR A 136 -12.45 4.56 -1.76
CA TYR A 136 -11.08 4.69 -1.21
C TYR A 136 -10.99 5.86 -0.20
N VAL A 137 -11.84 5.81 0.83
CA VAL A 137 -11.98 6.88 1.84
C VAL A 137 -11.54 6.37 3.21
N ARG A 138 -10.99 7.24 4.06
CA ARG A 138 -10.72 6.91 5.47
C ARG A 138 -11.99 6.94 6.29
N VAL A 139 -12.18 5.98 7.18
CA VAL A 139 -13.36 5.89 8.05
C VAL A 139 -13.55 7.13 8.92
N HIS A 140 -12.46 7.82 9.31
CA HIS A 140 -12.51 9.05 10.11
C HIS A 140 -13.15 10.25 9.39
N ASN A 141 -13.32 10.16 8.07
CA ASN A 141 -14.01 11.18 7.29
C ASN A 141 -15.53 10.92 7.22
N LEU A 142 -16.02 9.84 7.82
CA LEU A 142 -17.44 9.53 7.93
C LEU A 142 -17.94 10.14 9.24
N ASN A 143 -18.73 11.22 9.18
CA ASN A 143 -19.22 11.87 10.38
C ASN A 143 -20.21 10.95 11.15
N ASP A 144 -21.25 10.47 10.48
CA ASP A 144 -22.40 9.83 11.15
C ASP A 144 -22.28 8.30 11.28
N SER A 145 -21.47 7.64 10.43
CA SER A 145 -21.33 6.17 10.39
C SER A 145 -20.07 5.66 11.10
N TYR A 146 -19.28 6.52 11.74
CA TYR A 146 -17.98 6.15 12.32
C TYR A 146 -18.10 5.04 13.38
N GLU A 147 -18.99 5.22 14.36
CA GLU A 147 -19.12 4.32 15.51
C GLU A 147 -19.69 2.94 15.11
N SER A 148 -20.66 2.89 14.20
CA SER A 148 -21.21 1.63 13.70
C SER A 148 -20.18 0.87 12.87
N VAL A 149 -19.42 1.58 12.04
CA VAL A 149 -18.31 0.99 11.29
C VAL A 149 -17.24 0.45 12.23
N LYS A 150 -16.87 1.16 13.30
CA LYS A 150 -15.82 0.72 14.24
C LYS A 150 -16.16 -0.52 15.07
N LYS A 151 -17.44 -0.91 15.16
CA LYS A 151 -17.87 -2.17 15.79
C LYS A 151 -17.62 -3.41 14.93
N ARG A 152 -17.33 -3.23 13.64
CA ARG A 152 -17.07 -4.33 12.69
C ARG A 152 -15.68 -4.93 12.90
N ALA A 153 -15.53 -6.20 12.52
CA ALA A 153 -14.31 -6.96 12.82
C ALA A 153 -13.08 -6.37 12.13
N PHE A 154 -13.20 -5.95 10.86
CA PHE A 154 -12.08 -5.53 10.02
C PHE A 154 -11.70 -4.05 10.19
N SER A 155 -12.47 -3.28 10.96
CA SER A 155 -12.28 -1.85 11.21
C SER A 155 -11.95 -1.51 12.67
N SER A 156 -11.94 -2.51 13.54
CA SER A 156 -11.71 -2.37 14.98
C SER A 156 -10.34 -1.78 15.37
N ALA A 157 -9.33 -1.84 14.48
CA ALA A 157 -7.97 -1.40 14.77
C ALA A 157 -7.45 -0.30 13.84
N GLY A 158 -6.74 0.68 14.42
CA GLY A 158 -5.97 1.70 13.71
C GLY A 158 -6.79 2.70 12.87
N MET A 159 -6.09 3.42 12.00
CA MET A 159 -6.69 4.30 10.99
C MET A 159 -7.20 3.43 9.84
N THR A 160 -8.48 3.07 9.89
CA THR A 160 -9.10 2.16 8.92
C THR A 160 -9.52 2.88 7.64
N ASP A 161 -9.23 2.27 6.50
CA ASP A 161 -9.78 2.64 5.20
C ASP A 161 -11.11 1.89 4.96
N LEU A 162 -12.09 2.58 4.38
CA LEU A 162 -13.47 2.10 4.23
C LEU A 162 -13.56 0.82 3.39
N TYR A 163 -12.67 0.62 2.41
CA TYR A 163 -12.67 -0.60 1.60
C TYR A 163 -12.49 -1.89 2.43
N LEU A 164 -11.84 -1.83 3.60
CA LEU A 164 -11.73 -2.99 4.51
C LEU A 164 -13.09 -3.42 5.05
N VAL A 165 -13.99 -2.46 5.27
CA VAL A 165 -15.38 -2.70 5.69
C VAL A 165 -16.17 -3.33 4.55
N PHE A 166 -15.90 -2.93 3.31
CA PHE A 166 -16.54 -3.51 2.13
C PHE A 166 -16.10 -4.94 1.86
N PHE A 167 -14.87 -5.34 2.21
CA PHE A 167 -14.51 -6.76 2.27
C PHE A 167 -15.39 -7.53 3.26
N GLU A 168 -15.61 -6.98 4.46
CA GLU A 168 -16.45 -7.64 5.48
C GLU A 168 -17.90 -7.77 5.02
N ILE A 169 -18.46 -6.67 4.49
CA ILE A 169 -19.83 -6.65 3.97
C ILE A 169 -19.97 -7.61 2.78
N GLY A 170 -19.07 -7.54 1.81
CA GLY A 170 -19.13 -8.42 0.63
C GLY A 170 -19.06 -9.89 1.02
N LEU A 171 -18.17 -10.28 1.94
CA LEU A 171 -18.12 -11.64 2.47
C LEU A 171 -19.41 -12.05 3.18
N SER A 172 -20.04 -11.14 3.94
CA SER A 172 -21.31 -11.44 4.63
C SER A 172 -22.50 -11.60 3.67
N MET A 173 -22.45 -11.00 2.48
CA MET A 173 -23.47 -11.11 1.45
C MET A 173 -23.40 -12.46 0.69
N LEU A 174 -22.22 -13.09 0.66
CA LEU A 174 -22.03 -14.34 -0.08
C LEU A 174 -22.87 -15.48 0.49
N SER A 175 -23.47 -16.27 -0.41
CA SER A 175 -24.02 -17.58 -0.10
C SER A 175 -22.89 -18.58 0.17
N GLU A 176 -23.23 -19.81 0.59
CA GLU A 176 -22.25 -20.87 0.92
C GLU A 176 -21.30 -21.21 -0.24
N ASN A 177 -21.73 -20.97 -1.49
CA ASN A 177 -20.94 -21.22 -2.69
C ASN A 177 -20.50 -19.94 -3.41
N GLY A 178 -20.59 -18.80 -2.73
CA GLY A 178 -20.39 -17.50 -3.32
C GLY A 178 -18.92 -17.17 -3.63
N LYS A 179 -18.74 -16.28 -4.61
CA LYS A 179 -17.43 -15.71 -4.95
C LYS A 179 -17.47 -14.19 -4.88
N MET A 180 -16.39 -13.60 -4.38
CA MET A 180 -16.23 -12.15 -4.36
C MET A 180 -14.98 -11.73 -5.11
N CYS A 181 -15.07 -10.72 -5.97
CA CYS A 181 -13.95 -10.16 -6.71
C CYS A 181 -13.95 -8.64 -6.60
N LEU A 182 -13.02 -8.08 -5.82
CA LEU A 182 -12.95 -6.64 -5.58
C LEU A 182 -11.60 -6.07 -6.02
N ILE A 183 -11.62 -4.87 -6.60
CA ILE A 183 -10.42 -4.05 -6.79
C ILE A 183 -10.32 -3.01 -5.68
N THR A 184 -9.23 -3.05 -4.92
CA THR A 184 -9.04 -2.23 -3.71
C THR A 184 -7.59 -1.77 -3.58
N PRO A 185 -7.29 -0.78 -2.73
CA PRO A 185 -5.91 -0.46 -2.37
C PRO A 185 -5.19 -1.68 -1.80
N SER A 186 -3.96 -1.97 -2.25
CA SER A 186 -3.18 -3.12 -1.78
C SER A 186 -2.62 -2.96 -0.35
N SER A 187 -2.95 -1.86 0.32
CA SER A 187 -2.45 -1.56 1.67
C SER A 187 -2.87 -2.60 2.72
N PHE A 188 -3.97 -3.33 2.51
CA PHE A 188 -4.42 -4.40 3.42
C PHE A 188 -3.40 -5.54 3.56
N LEU A 189 -2.47 -5.71 2.61
CA LEU A 189 -1.43 -6.72 2.69
C LEU A 189 -0.45 -6.44 3.85
N LYS A 190 -0.23 -5.16 4.20
CA LYS A 190 0.90 -4.75 5.06
C LYS A 190 0.55 -3.77 6.17
N SER A 191 -0.57 -3.05 6.05
CA SER A 191 -0.98 -2.04 7.03
C SER A 191 -1.38 -2.68 8.36
N GLU A 192 -1.27 -1.92 9.45
CA GLU A 192 -1.77 -2.36 10.75
C GLU A 192 -3.30 -2.52 10.75
N ALA A 193 -4.02 -1.62 10.07
CA ALA A 193 -5.48 -1.67 9.96
C ALA A 193 -5.99 -2.96 9.28
N GLY A 194 -5.26 -3.49 8.29
CA GLY A 194 -5.61 -4.74 7.62
C GLY A 194 -5.37 -6.00 8.45
N GLY A 195 -4.85 -5.90 9.68
CA GLY A 195 -4.44 -7.06 10.48
C GLY A 195 -5.58 -8.05 10.78
N ALA A 196 -6.77 -7.56 11.15
CA ALA A 196 -7.93 -8.41 11.40
C ALA A 196 -8.41 -9.12 10.12
N PHE A 197 -8.44 -8.40 8.99
CA PHE A 197 -8.77 -8.98 7.70
C PHE A 197 -7.79 -10.08 7.28
N ARG A 198 -6.48 -9.85 7.41
CA ARG A 198 -5.45 -10.87 7.13
C ARG A 198 -5.59 -12.11 8.01
N LYS A 199 -5.96 -11.96 9.27
CA LYS A 199 -6.27 -13.11 10.16
C LYS A 199 -7.47 -13.89 9.64
N SER A 200 -8.52 -13.21 9.20
CA SER A 200 -9.69 -13.86 8.58
C SER A 200 -9.33 -14.61 7.30
N ILE A 201 -8.56 -13.99 6.39
CA ILE A 201 -8.03 -14.65 5.18
C ILE A 201 -7.29 -15.95 5.54
N ARG A 202 -6.41 -15.89 6.54
CA ARG A 202 -5.61 -17.04 6.98
C ARG A 202 -6.44 -18.15 7.59
N ALA A 203 -7.41 -17.80 8.45
CA ALA A 203 -8.24 -18.77 9.16
C ALA A 203 -9.20 -19.51 8.22
N ASN A 204 -9.82 -18.78 7.29
CA ASN A 204 -10.86 -19.32 6.43
C ASN A 204 -10.32 -19.92 5.13
N ARG A 205 -9.13 -19.50 4.70
CA ARG A 205 -8.47 -19.96 3.47
C ARG A 205 -9.28 -19.73 2.17
N PHE A 206 -10.09 -18.68 2.16
CA PHE A 206 -11.02 -18.35 1.08
C PHE A 206 -10.45 -17.48 -0.04
N LEU A 207 -9.23 -16.93 0.09
CA LEU A 207 -8.60 -16.11 -0.95
C LEU A 207 -8.01 -17.09 -1.94
N THR A 208 -8.43 -17.05 -3.20
CA THR A 208 -7.98 -18.03 -4.20
C THR A 208 -7.00 -17.43 -5.18
N ALA A 209 -7.11 -16.13 -5.47
CA ALA A 209 -6.17 -15.48 -6.36
C ALA A 209 -6.05 -13.97 -6.10
N VAL A 210 -4.89 -13.41 -6.42
CA VAL A 210 -4.62 -11.96 -6.37
C VAL A 210 -3.90 -11.50 -7.63
N VAL A 211 -4.43 -10.45 -8.26
CA VAL A 211 -3.74 -9.69 -9.29
C VAL A 211 -3.18 -8.41 -8.67
N ASP A 212 -1.86 -8.29 -8.62
CA ASP A 212 -1.19 -7.05 -8.20
C ASP A 212 -1.01 -6.14 -9.41
N LEU A 213 -1.60 -4.95 -9.36
CA LEU A 213 -1.50 -3.98 -10.45
C LEU A 213 -0.15 -3.23 -10.43
N GLU A 214 0.65 -3.43 -9.39
CA GLU A 214 1.98 -2.84 -9.23
C GLU A 214 1.99 -1.35 -9.55
N HIS A 215 2.80 -0.90 -10.51
CA HIS A 215 2.89 0.50 -10.90
C HIS A 215 1.83 0.94 -11.92
N ALA A 216 0.98 0.03 -12.41
CA ALA A 216 -0.12 0.40 -13.28
C ALA A 216 -1.12 1.26 -12.49
N GLN A 217 -1.50 2.41 -13.06
CA GLN A 217 -2.54 3.28 -12.54
C GLN A 217 -3.72 3.16 -13.51
N PRO A 218 -4.62 2.17 -13.34
CA PRO A 218 -5.71 1.95 -14.29
C PRO A 218 -6.78 3.05 -14.21
N PHE A 219 -6.75 3.87 -13.16
CA PHE A 219 -7.75 4.88 -12.87
C PHE A 219 -7.18 6.29 -13.05
N ASP A 220 -7.95 7.14 -13.72
CA ASP A 220 -7.57 8.54 -13.92
C ASP A 220 -7.46 9.27 -12.57
N ASN A 221 -6.37 10.02 -12.38
CA ASN A 221 -6.10 10.83 -11.19
C ASN A 221 -5.97 10.08 -9.86
N ALA A 222 -5.93 8.75 -9.86
CA ALA A 222 -5.57 7.96 -8.68
C ALA A 222 -4.05 7.73 -8.64
N THR A 223 -3.46 7.81 -7.44
CA THR A 223 -2.05 7.43 -7.19
C THR A 223 -1.93 6.21 -6.28
N THR A 224 -3.07 5.56 -6.03
CA THR A 224 -3.19 4.45 -5.10
C THR A 224 -2.82 3.16 -5.81
N TYR A 225 -1.93 2.39 -5.22
CA TYR A 225 -1.61 1.04 -5.67
C TYR A 225 -2.73 0.10 -5.30
N THR A 226 -3.24 -0.64 -6.28
CA THR A 226 -4.40 -1.49 -6.13
C THR A 226 -4.10 -2.95 -6.42
N ALA A 227 -4.96 -3.82 -5.90
CA ALA A 227 -4.96 -5.24 -6.20
C ALA A 227 -6.40 -5.68 -6.47
N ILE A 228 -6.57 -6.60 -7.43
CA ILE A 228 -7.80 -7.36 -7.61
C ILE A 228 -7.66 -8.63 -6.77
N SER A 229 -8.60 -8.85 -5.85
CA SER A 229 -8.58 -10.02 -4.96
C SER A 229 -9.82 -10.86 -5.17
N LEU A 230 -9.62 -12.14 -5.49
CA LEU A 230 -10.66 -13.13 -5.69
C LEU A 230 -10.80 -14.02 -4.46
N PHE A 231 -12.02 -14.11 -3.97
CA PHE A 231 -12.42 -14.92 -2.85
C PHE A 231 -13.45 -15.96 -3.30
N ASP A 232 -13.31 -17.18 -2.82
CA ASP A 232 -14.25 -18.28 -3.02
C ASP A 232 -14.50 -18.94 -1.67
N VAL A 233 -15.69 -18.72 -1.10
CA VAL A 233 -16.00 -19.22 0.26
C VAL A 233 -16.35 -20.72 0.28
N SER A 234 -16.57 -21.32 -0.90
CA SER A 234 -16.84 -22.75 -1.02
C SER A 234 -15.60 -23.62 -0.85
N ARG A 235 -14.40 -23.01 -0.88
CA ARG A 235 -13.12 -23.72 -0.92
C ARG A 235 -12.21 -23.29 0.23
N LYS A 236 -11.52 -24.28 0.82
CA LYS A 236 -10.31 -24.04 1.60
C LYS A 236 -9.10 -24.27 0.71
N SER A 237 -8.57 -23.19 0.14
CA SER A 237 -7.50 -23.33 -0.85
C SER A 237 -6.17 -23.82 -0.24
N GLY A 238 -5.46 -24.67 -0.97
CA GLY A 238 -4.09 -25.10 -0.64
C GLY A 238 -3.07 -23.98 -0.87
N GLY A 239 -3.30 -23.17 -1.90
CA GLY A 239 -2.49 -22.02 -2.28
C GLY A 239 -3.31 -20.84 -2.80
N VAL A 240 -2.62 -19.79 -3.21
CA VAL A 240 -3.21 -18.59 -3.82
C VAL A 240 -2.48 -18.33 -5.13
N GLU A 241 -3.24 -18.28 -6.22
CA GLU A 241 -2.67 -17.92 -7.51
C GLU A 241 -2.29 -16.44 -7.51
N TYR A 242 -1.05 -16.15 -7.84
CA TYR A 242 -0.53 -14.79 -7.91
C TYR A 242 -0.31 -14.37 -9.36
N TYR A 243 -0.90 -13.23 -9.72
CA TYR A 243 -0.78 -12.61 -11.03
C TYR A 243 -0.21 -11.20 -10.89
N ARG A 244 0.48 -10.74 -11.94
CA ARG A 244 0.82 -9.34 -12.16
C ARG A 244 -0.01 -8.81 -13.32
N TYR A 245 -0.51 -7.60 -13.21
CA TYR A 245 -1.20 -6.96 -14.33
C TYR A 245 -0.18 -6.35 -15.30
N ASP A 246 -0.19 -6.81 -16.55
CA ASP A 246 0.53 -6.16 -17.64
C ASP A 246 -0.37 -5.07 -18.26
N ALA A 247 -0.05 -3.81 -17.99
CA ALA A 247 -0.82 -2.69 -18.52
C ALA A 247 -0.67 -2.50 -20.04
N ALA A 248 0.43 -2.97 -20.64
CA ALA A 248 0.67 -2.85 -22.08
C ALA A 248 -0.08 -3.94 -22.86
N ALA A 249 -0.04 -5.18 -22.36
CA ALA A 249 -0.81 -6.29 -22.92
C ALA A 249 -2.28 -6.30 -22.48
N ASN A 250 -2.62 -5.57 -21.40
CA ASN A 250 -3.93 -5.57 -20.76
C ASN A 250 -4.37 -6.96 -20.26
N GLU A 251 -3.42 -7.72 -19.68
CA GLU A 251 -3.64 -9.10 -19.27
C GLU A 251 -3.11 -9.37 -17.86
N ASN A 252 -3.68 -10.38 -17.21
CA ASN A 252 -3.16 -10.91 -15.95
C ASN A 252 -2.11 -11.97 -16.27
N VAL A 253 -0.85 -11.70 -15.95
CA VAL A 253 0.26 -12.62 -16.15
C VAL A 253 0.42 -13.48 -14.91
N PHE A 254 0.20 -14.79 -15.03
CA PHE A 254 0.45 -15.74 -13.94
C PHE A 254 1.93 -15.71 -13.53
N VAL A 255 2.17 -15.66 -12.22
CA VAL A 255 3.53 -15.63 -11.65
C VAL A 255 3.85 -16.92 -10.94
N ASP A 256 3.01 -17.33 -9.99
CA ASP A 256 3.20 -18.54 -9.19
C ASP A 256 1.90 -18.91 -8.45
N GLU A 257 1.80 -20.14 -7.97
CA GLU A 257 0.81 -20.55 -6.98
C GLU A 257 1.50 -20.61 -5.62
N ILE A 258 1.11 -19.71 -4.71
CA ILE A 258 1.78 -19.53 -3.42
C ILE A 258 1.10 -20.39 -2.37
N ASP A 259 1.85 -21.24 -1.67
CA ASP A 259 1.32 -21.98 -0.51
C ASP A 259 0.72 -21.00 0.51
N TYR A 260 -0.48 -21.31 1.00
CA TYR A 260 -1.26 -20.35 1.76
C TYR A 260 -0.55 -19.82 3.02
N ASP A 261 0.20 -20.67 3.72
CA ASP A 261 0.98 -20.26 4.90
C ASP A 261 2.24 -19.45 4.53
N SER A 262 2.80 -19.67 3.35
CA SER A 262 3.96 -18.93 2.83
C SER A 262 3.64 -17.48 2.48
N LEU A 263 2.37 -17.14 2.25
CA LEU A 263 1.90 -15.76 2.08
C LEU A 263 2.18 -14.91 3.33
N PHE A 264 2.13 -15.52 4.52
CA PHE A 264 2.13 -14.79 5.78
C PHE A 264 3.50 -14.79 6.44
N ILE A 265 4.13 -13.61 6.48
CA ILE A 265 5.43 -13.40 7.13
C ILE A 265 5.28 -12.23 8.11
N ASP A 266 5.57 -12.47 9.39
CA ASP A 266 5.45 -11.47 10.47
C ASP A 266 4.06 -10.80 10.55
N GLY A 267 2.98 -11.58 10.33
CA GLY A 267 1.60 -11.08 10.36
C GLY A 267 1.19 -10.21 9.15
N LYS A 268 2.05 -10.13 8.12
CA LYS A 268 1.80 -9.43 6.86
C LYS A 268 1.72 -10.41 5.70
N MET A 269 1.08 -10.02 4.61
CA MET A 269 1.01 -10.79 3.37
C MET A 269 2.04 -10.28 2.36
N PHE A 270 2.74 -11.21 1.72
CA PHE A 270 3.70 -10.93 0.66
C PHE A 270 3.30 -11.69 -0.60
N LEU A 271 3.39 -11.02 -1.76
CA LEU A 271 3.01 -11.55 -3.06
C LEU A 271 4.25 -11.54 -3.96
N ASP A 272 4.83 -12.71 -4.19
CA ASP A 272 5.93 -12.95 -5.13
C ASP A 272 6.03 -14.46 -5.38
N THR A 273 6.97 -14.88 -6.23
CA THR A 273 7.33 -16.29 -6.41
C THR A 273 7.67 -16.96 -5.07
N ARG A 274 7.38 -18.26 -4.95
CA ARG A 274 7.72 -19.08 -3.77
C ARG A 274 9.19 -18.98 -3.39
N LYS A 275 10.09 -18.92 -4.38
CA LYS A 275 11.53 -18.72 -4.18
C LYS A 275 11.83 -17.41 -3.44
N ARG A 276 11.24 -16.29 -3.87
CA ARG A 276 11.46 -14.97 -3.26
C ARG A 276 10.78 -14.85 -1.90
N LEU A 277 9.60 -15.43 -1.73
CA LEU A 277 8.93 -15.50 -0.42
C LEU A 277 9.74 -16.33 0.58
N SER A 278 10.32 -17.45 0.16
CA SER A 278 11.24 -18.25 0.98
C SER A 278 12.43 -17.42 1.46
N LEU A 279 13.03 -16.60 0.59
CA LEU A 279 14.11 -15.69 0.97
C LEU A 279 13.66 -14.65 2.01
N ILE A 280 12.52 -13.98 1.80
CA ILE A 280 11.98 -13.01 2.77
C ILE A 280 11.75 -13.69 4.12
N LYS A 281 11.18 -14.90 4.13
CA LYS A 281 10.93 -15.67 5.34
C LYS A 281 12.22 -16.05 6.06
N LYS A 282 13.24 -16.53 5.34
CA LYS A 282 14.57 -16.83 5.90
C LYS A 282 15.20 -15.59 6.55
N ILE A 283 15.14 -14.46 5.88
CA ILE A 283 15.63 -13.17 6.40
C ILE A 283 14.88 -12.78 7.69
N ASP A 284 13.55 -12.89 7.70
CA ASP A 284 12.73 -12.55 8.87
C ASP A 284 12.97 -13.49 10.06
N ASP A 285 12.97 -14.81 9.82
CA ASP A 285 13.18 -15.84 10.82
C ASP A 285 14.59 -15.74 11.43
N HIS A 286 15.61 -15.54 10.59
CA HIS A 286 16.98 -15.30 11.05
C HIS A 286 17.07 -14.05 11.93
N TYR A 287 16.45 -12.96 11.48
CA TYR A 287 16.40 -11.73 12.27
C TYR A 287 15.61 -11.90 13.58
N LYS A 288 14.69 -12.85 13.72
CA LYS A 288 14.04 -13.12 15.01
C LYS A 288 14.94 -13.94 15.95
N ARG A 289 15.74 -14.86 15.41
CA ARG A 289 16.62 -15.74 16.20
C ARG A 289 17.88 -15.07 16.74
N VAL A 290 18.51 -14.20 15.95
CA VAL A 290 19.78 -13.58 16.35
C VAL A 290 19.56 -12.57 17.48
N SER A 291 20.14 -12.81 18.65
CA SER A 291 19.98 -11.92 19.82
C SER A 291 20.77 -10.61 19.69
N LYS A 292 22.01 -10.68 19.20
CA LYS A 292 22.88 -9.52 18.99
C LYS A 292 23.02 -9.20 17.51
N LYS A 293 22.47 -8.06 17.08
CA LYS A 293 22.59 -7.59 15.70
C LYS A 293 23.96 -6.95 15.47
N SER A 294 24.71 -7.45 14.48
CA SER A 294 26.00 -6.90 14.03
C SER A 294 25.87 -5.57 13.30
N VAL A 295 24.65 -5.21 12.89
CA VAL A 295 24.31 -3.97 12.19
C VAL A 295 23.15 -3.24 12.88
N LYS A 296 23.17 -1.91 12.76
CA LYS A 296 22.05 -1.04 13.09
C LYS A 296 21.75 -0.11 11.93
N VAL A 297 20.49 -0.05 11.52
CA VAL A 297 20.05 0.84 10.44
C VAL A 297 19.11 1.89 11.01
N LYS A 298 19.37 3.15 10.68
CA LYS A 298 18.64 4.29 11.23
C LYS A 298 18.33 5.32 10.14
N ASN A 299 17.30 6.13 10.38
CA ASN A 299 17.02 7.31 9.55
C ASN A 299 18.04 8.40 9.86
N GLY A 300 18.50 9.12 8.83
CA GLY A 300 19.37 10.29 8.98
C GLY A 300 18.69 11.46 9.71
N PHE A 301 19.40 12.58 9.85
CA PHE A 301 18.91 13.80 10.50
C PHE A 301 17.54 14.22 9.97
N ALA A 302 16.65 14.57 10.90
CA ALA A 302 15.38 15.22 10.61
C ALA A 302 15.41 16.63 11.19
N THR A 303 15.99 17.55 10.42
CA THR A 303 16.07 18.96 10.81
C THR A 303 14.69 19.61 10.84
N LEU A 304 13.76 19.17 9.97
CA LEU A 304 12.48 19.82 9.68
C LEU A 304 12.62 21.28 9.18
N ALA A 305 13.83 21.69 8.79
CA ALA A 305 14.17 22.98 8.18
C ALA A 305 15.48 22.86 7.40
N ASP A 306 15.55 21.93 6.45
CA ASP A 306 16.79 21.65 5.70
C ASP A 306 17.37 22.92 5.06
N LYS A 307 16.52 23.85 4.60
CA LYS A 307 16.96 25.14 4.02
C LYS A 307 17.76 26.03 4.97
N ILE A 308 17.58 25.86 6.29
CA ILE A 308 18.27 26.64 7.34
C ILE A 308 19.45 25.84 7.89
N PHE A 309 19.29 24.53 8.07
CA PHE A 309 20.35 23.73 8.70
C PHE A 309 21.36 23.15 7.72
N ILE A 310 21.03 23.01 6.42
CA ILE A 310 21.86 22.30 5.44
C ILE A 310 22.07 23.14 4.18
N GLY A 311 23.33 23.47 3.91
CA GLY A 311 23.69 24.31 2.77
C GLY A 311 25.07 24.92 2.94
N ASP A 312 25.36 25.91 2.12
CA ASP A 312 26.58 26.68 2.19
C ASP A 312 26.26 28.04 2.81
N PHE A 313 26.52 28.19 4.11
CA PHE A 313 26.23 29.40 4.86
C PHE A 313 27.40 29.80 5.76
N ALA A 314 27.53 31.10 5.99
CA ALA A 314 28.47 31.70 6.94
C ALA A 314 27.96 31.58 8.39
N ALA A 315 27.83 30.35 8.91
CA ALA A 315 27.33 30.07 10.26
C ALA A 315 28.46 29.74 11.27
N GLY A 316 29.64 30.34 11.11
CA GLY A 316 30.75 30.21 12.08
C GLY A 316 31.34 28.80 12.18
N ASP A 317 31.69 28.40 13.40
CA ASP A 317 32.43 27.19 13.76
C ASP A 317 31.56 25.95 14.05
N MET A 318 30.25 26.14 14.25
CA MET A 318 29.28 25.07 14.52
C MET A 318 28.83 24.30 13.27
N ARG A 319 29.77 23.92 12.41
CA ARG A 319 29.46 23.26 11.14
C ARG A 319 30.16 21.92 11.00
N ILE A 320 29.40 20.91 10.63
CA ILE A 320 29.93 19.58 10.27
C ILE A 320 29.65 19.27 8.80
N PRO A 321 30.45 18.41 8.15
CA PRO A 321 30.09 17.83 6.86
C PRO A 321 28.79 17.02 6.99
N VAL A 322 27.92 17.12 5.99
CA VAL A 322 26.69 16.33 5.94
C VAL A 322 26.49 15.75 4.55
N LEU A 323 26.08 14.48 4.49
CA LEU A 323 25.82 13.75 3.27
C LEU A 323 24.32 13.52 3.06
N LYS A 324 23.81 13.85 1.88
CA LYS A 324 22.43 13.52 1.48
C LYS A 324 22.38 12.09 0.92
N ALA A 325 21.90 11.14 1.71
CA ALA A 325 21.86 9.71 1.33
C ALA A 325 21.12 9.46 0.00
N SER A 326 20.03 10.20 -0.27
CA SER A 326 19.26 10.09 -1.51
C SER A 326 19.99 10.52 -2.79
N THR A 327 21.07 11.30 -2.68
CA THR A 327 21.76 11.86 -3.86
C THR A 327 23.27 11.64 -3.86
N GLY A 328 23.88 11.31 -2.71
CA GLY A 328 25.33 11.28 -2.54
C GLY A 328 25.98 12.66 -2.43
N LYS A 329 25.20 13.76 -2.47
CA LYS A 329 25.75 15.12 -2.42
C LYS A 329 26.18 15.48 -0.99
N TRP A 330 27.40 16.01 -0.89
CA TRP A 330 27.96 16.59 0.33
C TRP A 330 27.60 18.07 0.46
N SER A 331 27.39 18.52 1.70
CA SER A 331 27.15 19.91 2.08
C SER A 331 27.73 20.18 3.48
N ARG A 332 27.50 21.38 4.01
CA ARG A 332 27.69 21.70 5.43
C ARG A 332 26.37 21.71 6.17
N CYS A 333 26.42 21.44 7.46
CA CYS A 333 25.28 21.46 8.36
C CYS A 333 25.58 22.28 9.61
N VAL A 334 24.70 23.21 9.97
CA VAL A 334 24.74 23.85 11.29
C VAL A 334 24.33 22.81 12.33
N PHE A 335 25.22 22.49 13.26
CA PHE A 335 25.06 21.38 14.19
C PHE A 335 25.12 21.88 15.65
N PRO A 336 23.97 22.29 16.23
CA PRO A 336 23.89 22.86 17.57
C PRO A 336 23.98 21.81 18.70
N TYR A 337 24.93 20.88 18.57
CA TYR A 337 25.13 19.76 19.47
C TYR A 337 26.61 19.53 19.71
N THR A 338 26.91 18.90 20.84
CA THR A 338 28.23 18.37 21.13
C THR A 338 28.59 17.21 20.18
N ALA A 339 29.85 16.78 20.18
CA ALA A 339 30.31 15.67 19.33
C ALA A 339 29.55 14.35 19.60
N ASP A 340 29.14 14.09 20.84
CA ASP A 340 28.33 12.94 21.26
C ASP A 340 26.82 13.12 21.01
N GLY A 341 26.40 14.26 20.44
CA GLY A 341 25.04 14.54 20.03
C GLY A 341 24.13 15.07 21.14
N ALA A 342 24.68 15.55 22.26
CA ALA A 342 23.93 16.26 23.29
C ALA A 342 23.63 17.70 22.86
N PRO A 343 22.43 18.23 23.11
CA PRO A 343 22.07 19.60 22.72
C PRO A 343 22.89 20.61 23.52
N LEU A 344 23.46 21.60 22.84
CA LEU A 344 24.06 22.76 23.48
C LEU A 344 22.95 23.70 23.96
N SER A 345 23.13 24.36 25.10
CA SER A 345 22.16 25.34 25.58
C SER A 345 22.16 26.61 24.71
N GLU A 346 21.03 27.31 24.65
CA GLU A 346 20.91 28.56 23.89
C GLU A 346 21.94 29.59 24.34
N ASN A 347 22.21 29.65 25.66
CA ASN A 347 23.20 30.54 26.22
C ASN A 347 24.63 30.18 25.79
N GLU A 348 24.97 28.89 25.73
CA GLU A 348 26.28 28.45 25.22
C GLU A 348 26.46 28.82 23.76
N ILE A 349 25.45 28.59 22.91
CA ILE A 349 25.51 28.96 21.49
C ILE A 349 25.64 30.48 21.36
N ARG A 350 24.84 31.25 22.11
CA ARG A 350 24.87 32.73 22.09
C ARG A 350 26.23 33.30 22.51
N THR A 351 26.87 32.71 23.52
CA THR A 351 28.11 33.25 24.10
C THR A 351 29.37 32.74 23.41
N LYS A 352 29.42 31.45 23.05
CA LYS A 352 30.60 30.79 22.49
C LYS A 352 30.57 30.69 20.96
N HIS A 353 29.39 30.71 20.36
CA HIS A 353 29.19 30.50 18.93
C HIS A 353 28.32 31.60 18.30
N LYS A 354 28.66 32.85 18.57
CA LYS A 354 27.83 34.03 18.25
C LYS A 354 27.38 34.08 16.78
N ALA A 355 28.26 33.78 15.82
CA ALA A 355 27.91 33.78 14.40
C ALA A 355 26.83 32.74 14.05
N ALA A 356 26.89 31.55 14.65
CA ALA A 356 25.87 30.52 14.48
C ALA A 356 24.55 30.93 15.16
N TYR A 357 24.62 31.53 16.35
CA TYR A 357 23.45 32.04 17.06
C TYR A 357 22.71 33.13 16.25
N ASP A 358 23.45 34.13 15.76
CA ASP A 358 22.87 35.24 14.98
C ASP A 358 22.19 34.73 13.70
N TYR A 359 22.80 33.75 13.02
CA TYR A 359 22.21 33.09 11.86
C TYR A 359 20.92 32.33 12.19
N LEU A 360 20.90 31.57 13.28
CA LEU A 360 19.68 30.86 13.70
C LEU A 360 18.60 31.87 14.12
N LEU A 361 18.98 32.92 14.84
CA LEU A 361 18.08 33.97 15.29
C LEU A 361 17.43 34.72 14.12
N SER A 362 18.16 35.01 13.05
CA SER A 362 17.58 35.64 11.85
C SER A 362 16.56 34.75 11.14
N ASN A 363 16.59 33.43 11.40
CA ASN A 363 15.66 32.45 10.85
C ASN A 363 14.62 31.96 11.89
N LYS A 364 14.57 32.58 13.09
CA LYS A 364 13.75 32.09 14.22
C LYS A 364 12.26 31.99 13.90
N SER A 365 11.72 32.95 13.14
CA SER A 365 10.30 32.95 12.76
C SER A 365 9.91 31.69 11.99
N ASP A 366 10.75 31.21 11.09
CA ASP A 366 10.53 29.98 10.33
C ASP A 366 10.81 28.73 11.17
N LEU A 367 11.85 28.76 12.02
CA LEU A 367 12.18 27.65 12.91
C LEU A 367 11.06 27.35 13.92
N MET A 368 10.34 28.37 14.38
CA MET A 368 9.22 28.25 15.32
C MET A 368 7.95 27.65 14.69
N LYS A 369 7.82 27.63 13.36
CA LYS A 369 6.68 27.01 12.66
C LYS A 369 6.73 25.49 12.66
N ARG A 370 7.85 24.88 13.06
CA ARG A 370 8.09 23.44 12.98
C ARG A 370 7.43 22.71 14.15
N SER A 371 6.97 21.48 13.89
CA SER A 371 6.53 20.54 14.93
C SER A 371 7.75 19.90 15.61
N ILE A 372 8.36 20.61 16.56
CA ILE A 372 9.53 20.13 17.32
C ILE A 372 9.13 19.21 18.49
N GLU A 373 10.06 18.39 18.98
CA GLU A 373 9.87 17.61 20.21
C GLU A 373 9.69 18.55 21.42
N LYS A 374 8.82 18.20 22.39
CA LYS A 374 8.40 19.07 23.51
C LYS A 374 9.55 19.61 24.38
N SER A 375 10.71 18.96 24.38
CA SER A 375 11.91 19.35 25.14
C SER A 375 12.99 20.03 24.29
N GLY A 376 12.73 20.32 23.01
CA GLY A 376 13.71 20.91 22.08
C GLY A 376 13.69 22.43 22.06
N GLY A 377 14.87 23.05 22.08
CA GLY A 377 15.02 24.48 21.78
C GLY A 377 14.69 24.80 20.32
N TRP A 378 14.14 25.99 20.06
CA TRP A 378 13.75 26.44 18.71
C TRP A 378 14.89 26.42 17.69
N TYR A 379 16.14 26.51 18.17
CA TYR A 379 17.39 26.51 17.41
C TYR A 379 17.92 25.08 17.11
N LEU A 380 17.28 24.03 17.62
CA LEU A 380 17.67 22.62 17.42
C LEU A 380 16.97 21.99 16.21
N PHE A 381 17.38 20.78 15.84
CA PHE A 381 16.67 19.95 14.87
C PHE A 381 15.30 19.55 15.39
N GLY A 382 14.38 19.26 14.47
CA GLY A 382 13.03 18.86 14.83
C GLY A 382 12.93 17.49 15.53
N ARG A 383 13.91 16.60 15.31
CA ARG A 383 14.00 15.27 15.94
C ARG A 383 15.43 14.94 16.33
N SER A 384 15.59 14.10 17.35
CA SER A 384 16.89 13.70 17.93
C SER A 384 17.58 12.51 17.22
N GLN A 385 16.97 11.97 16.18
CA GLN A 385 17.51 10.82 15.45
C GLN A 385 18.89 11.12 14.82
N ALA A 386 19.77 10.11 14.87
CA ALA A 386 21.14 10.11 14.32
C ALA A 386 22.19 11.02 14.98
N LEU A 387 21.81 11.88 15.92
CA LEU A 387 22.74 12.80 16.58
C LEU A 387 23.89 12.08 17.29
N LYS A 388 23.60 10.99 17.99
CA LYS A 388 24.60 10.20 18.76
C LYS A 388 25.58 9.39 17.90
N ASP A 389 25.34 9.30 16.60
CA ASP A 389 26.15 8.47 15.68
C ASP A 389 27.04 9.32 14.75
N VAL A 390 27.15 10.64 14.99
CA VAL A 390 28.01 11.53 14.19
C VAL A 390 29.48 11.08 14.24
N GLN A 391 29.97 10.65 15.40
CA GLN A 391 31.36 10.20 15.59
C GLN A 391 31.61 8.74 15.20
N LYS A 392 30.68 8.09 14.50
CA LYS A 392 30.85 6.73 13.98
C LYS A 392 31.05 6.76 12.48
N ASP A 393 31.77 5.77 11.95
CA ASP A 393 31.78 5.53 10.51
C ASP A 393 30.43 4.93 10.08
N LYS A 394 29.92 5.38 8.95
CA LYS A 394 28.55 5.08 8.49
C LYS A 394 28.54 4.73 7.00
N VAL A 395 27.59 3.89 6.60
CA VAL A 395 27.24 3.67 5.20
C VAL A 395 25.87 4.27 4.93
N ALA A 396 25.80 5.36 4.17
CA ALA A 396 24.56 6.01 3.79
C ALA A 396 23.93 5.35 2.56
N VAL A 397 22.62 5.13 2.60
CA VAL A 397 21.85 4.44 1.54
C VAL A 397 20.52 5.14 1.28
N ASN A 398 20.16 5.31 0.01
CA ASN A 398 18.87 5.88 -0.39
C ASN A 398 17.70 4.90 -0.23
N GLN A 399 16.55 5.40 0.23
CA GLN A 399 15.34 4.58 0.46
C GLN A 399 14.47 4.37 -0.78
N LEU A 400 14.77 5.05 -1.89
CA LEU A 400 13.98 4.97 -3.12
C LEU A 400 14.83 4.38 -4.23
N ILE A 401 14.51 3.15 -4.65
CA ILE A 401 15.21 2.46 -5.73
C ILE A 401 14.21 1.87 -6.73
N ARG A 402 14.53 1.95 -8.02
CA ARG A 402 13.81 1.26 -9.11
C ARG A 402 14.60 0.05 -9.59
N ASP A 403 15.91 0.22 -9.66
CA ASP A 403 16.88 -0.74 -10.18
C ASP A 403 18.26 -0.46 -9.56
N LYS A 404 19.26 -1.28 -9.90
CA LYS A 404 20.62 -1.16 -9.37
C LYS A 404 21.27 0.20 -9.66
N SER A 405 20.95 0.85 -10.80
CA SER A 405 21.53 2.16 -11.16
C SER A 405 21.02 3.30 -10.26
N SER A 406 19.80 3.15 -9.74
CA SER A 406 19.19 4.09 -8.81
C SER A 406 19.68 3.91 -7.36
N LEU A 407 20.36 2.81 -7.04
CA LEU A 407 20.93 2.57 -5.72
C LEU A 407 22.14 3.48 -5.49
N LYS A 408 22.13 4.22 -4.38
CA LYS A 408 23.20 5.12 -3.94
C LYS A 408 23.71 4.61 -2.60
N ILE A 409 24.95 4.14 -2.59
CA ILE A 409 25.67 3.71 -1.39
C ILE A 409 26.88 4.62 -1.26
N ASN A 410 27.01 5.27 -0.12
CA ASN A 410 28.07 6.25 0.11
C ASN A 410 28.66 6.08 1.50
N LEU A 411 29.98 6.19 1.60
CA LEU A 411 30.66 6.20 2.89
C LEU A 411 30.53 7.58 3.52
N ALA A 412 30.16 7.61 4.80
CA ALA A 412 30.10 8.80 5.62
C ALA A 412 31.03 8.62 6.84
N PRO A 413 32.24 9.20 6.82
CA PRO A 413 33.20 9.03 7.89
C PRO A 413 32.73 9.65 9.21
N ARG A 414 33.32 9.23 10.31
CA ARG A 414 33.15 9.88 11.63
C ARG A 414 33.34 11.39 11.54
N GLY A 415 32.56 12.12 12.34
CA GLY A 415 32.48 13.59 12.30
C GLY A 415 31.52 14.13 11.24
N SER A 416 30.89 13.27 10.43
CA SER A 416 29.88 13.68 9.44
C SER A 416 28.46 13.23 9.79
N GLY A 417 27.49 14.03 9.37
CA GLY A 417 26.06 13.71 9.43
C GLY A 417 25.53 13.05 8.15
N VAL A 418 24.39 12.39 8.25
CA VAL A 418 23.64 11.84 7.10
C VAL A 418 22.20 12.31 7.18
N TYR A 419 21.59 12.72 6.07
CA TYR A 419 20.17 13.10 6.01
C TYR A 419 19.51 12.62 4.70
N GLY A 420 18.17 12.68 4.65
CA GLY A 420 17.41 12.37 3.44
C GLY A 420 17.54 10.91 2.96
N GLY A 421 17.64 9.98 3.90
CA GLY A 421 17.69 8.52 3.66
C GLY A 421 18.11 7.75 4.91
N LEU A 422 18.66 6.55 4.71
CA LEU A 422 19.12 5.66 5.77
C LEU A 422 20.64 5.73 5.94
N TYR A 423 21.12 5.31 7.10
CA TYR A 423 22.51 4.92 7.28
C TYR A 423 22.64 3.66 8.13
N VAL A 424 23.74 2.95 7.90
CA VAL A 424 24.15 1.74 8.63
C VAL A 424 25.31 2.08 9.55
N VAL A 425 25.23 1.63 10.79
CA VAL A 425 26.35 1.57 11.75
C VAL A 425 26.62 0.10 12.05
N SER A 426 27.88 -0.31 11.97
CA SER A 426 28.30 -1.69 12.18
C SER A 426 29.76 -1.76 12.57
N ASP A 427 30.16 -2.86 13.21
CA ASP A 427 31.55 -3.23 13.42
C ASP A 427 32.19 -3.81 12.13
N ALA A 428 31.38 -4.17 11.13
CA ALA A 428 31.86 -4.67 9.85
C ALA A 428 32.44 -3.54 8.97
N ASP A 429 33.44 -3.88 8.15
CA ASP A 429 34.03 -2.96 7.18
C ASP A 429 32.95 -2.39 6.24
N ALA A 430 32.99 -1.08 6.02
CA ALA A 430 31.99 -0.35 5.27
C ALA A 430 31.92 -0.79 3.78
N ARG A 431 33.03 -1.27 3.20
CA ARG A 431 33.07 -1.85 1.86
C ARG A 431 32.39 -3.21 1.83
N LYS A 432 32.49 -4.01 2.91
CA LYS A 432 31.75 -5.27 3.05
C LYS A 432 30.24 -4.99 3.01
N ILE A 433 29.76 -4.00 3.78
CA ILE A 433 28.34 -3.58 3.74
C ILE A 433 27.95 -3.15 2.32
N ALA A 434 28.74 -2.29 1.67
CA ALA A 434 28.46 -1.84 0.31
C ALA A 434 28.38 -3.00 -0.69
N SER A 435 29.26 -4.00 -0.57
CA SER A 435 29.28 -5.18 -1.45
C SER A 435 28.05 -6.07 -1.28
N VAL A 436 27.48 -6.16 -0.07
CA VAL A 436 26.24 -6.90 0.20
C VAL A 436 25.04 -6.20 -0.43
N LEU A 437 25.01 -4.86 -0.38
CA LEU A 437 23.91 -4.06 -0.92
C LEU A 437 23.97 -3.89 -2.44
N ASN A 438 25.16 -3.85 -3.04
CA ASN A 438 25.32 -3.62 -4.47
C ASN A 438 25.11 -4.89 -5.32
N THR A 439 24.01 -5.60 -5.07
CA THR A 439 23.65 -6.88 -5.71
C THR A 439 22.26 -6.82 -6.31
N ASP A 440 22.01 -7.62 -7.35
CA ASP A 440 20.65 -7.76 -7.92
C ASP A 440 19.70 -8.44 -6.93
N GLU A 441 20.23 -9.31 -6.07
CA GLU A 441 19.45 -9.96 -5.00
C GLU A 441 18.88 -8.94 -4.00
N PHE A 442 19.65 -7.91 -3.62
CA PHE A 442 19.13 -6.84 -2.75
C PHE A 442 18.02 -6.03 -3.44
N VAL A 443 18.21 -5.70 -4.73
CA VAL A 443 17.19 -5.00 -5.52
C VAL A 443 15.91 -5.84 -5.63
N ASP A 444 16.07 -7.14 -5.91
CA ASP A 444 14.95 -8.08 -5.98
C ASP A 444 14.26 -8.24 -4.63
N TYR A 445 15.01 -8.34 -3.52
CA TYR A 445 14.45 -8.35 -2.17
C TYR A 445 13.56 -7.12 -1.94
N VAL A 446 14.05 -5.91 -2.24
CA VAL A 446 13.28 -4.67 -2.10
C VAL A 446 12.04 -4.66 -2.98
N LYS A 447 12.13 -5.16 -4.22
CA LYS A 447 10.96 -5.29 -5.12
C LYS A 447 9.93 -6.27 -4.59
N SER A 448 10.35 -7.38 -3.99
CA SER A 448 9.48 -8.35 -3.33
C SER A 448 8.84 -7.81 -2.05
N LEU A 449 9.35 -6.71 -1.48
CA LEU A 449 8.64 -5.97 -0.44
C LEU A 449 7.46 -5.17 -1.01
N LYS A 450 7.31 -4.98 -2.33
CA LYS A 450 6.11 -4.40 -2.97
C LYS A 450 5.65 -3.08 -2.34
N ASN A 451 6.60 -2.32 -1.80
CA ASN A 451 6.36 -1.04 -1.15
C ASN A 451 6.52 0.06 -2.22
N TYR A 452 5.48 0.22 -3.03
CA TYR A 452 5.52 1.05 -4.23
C TYR A 452 5.60 2.56 -3.96
N LYS A 453 6.26 3.26 -4.88
CA LYS A 453 6.41 4.72 -4.97
C LYS A 453 6.33 5.16 -6.44
N SER A 454 5.93 6.41 -6.64
CA SER A 454 5.67 6.96 -7.97
C SER A 454 6.90 6.84 -8.88
N GLY A 455 6.68 6.74 -10.19
CA GLY A 455 7.77 6.65 -11.18
C GLY A 455 8.47 5.29 -11.25
N GLY A 456 7.80 4.21 -10.83
CA GLY A 456 8.36 2.86 -10.85
C GLY A 456 9.32 2.56 -9.70
N TYR A 457 9.32 3.39 -8.65
CA TYR A 457 10.23 3.23 -7.52
C TYR A 457 9.64 2.34 -6.44
N TYR A 458 10.52 1.68 -5.71
CA TYR A 458 10.23 0.91 -4.51
C TYR A 458 10.88 1.58 -3.31
N THR A 459 10.33 1.36 -2.13
CA THR A 459 10.92 1.81 -0.87
C THR A 459 11.06 0.71 0.14
N TYR A 460 11.90 0.93 1.16
CA TYR A 460 12.12 -0.01 2.23
C TYR A 460 12.48 0.75 3.50
N SER A 461 12.07 0.19 4.63
CA SER A 461 12.31 0.80 5.94
C SER A 461 13.72 0.52 6.46
N SER A 462 14.12 1.22 7.51
CA SER A 462 15.34 0.88 8.25
C SER A 462 15.31 -0.57 8.75
N ARG A 463 14.14 -1.07 9.20
CA ARG A 463 13.97 -2.44 9.67
C ARG A 463 14.15 -3.46 8.55
N ASP A 464 13.64 -3.19 7.35
CA ASP A 464 13.82 -4.09 6.20
C ASP A 464 15.30 -4.21 5.82
N LEU A 465 16.03 -3.08 5.79
CA LEU A 465 17.46 -3.08 5.52
C LEU A 465 18.25 -3.75 6.65
N GLU A 466 17.91 -3.52 7.92
CA GLU A 466 18.58 -4.15 9.07
C GLU A 466 18.40 -5.67 9.04
N LYS A 467 17.20 -6.15 8.70
CA LYS A 467 16.90 -7.58 8.51
C LYS A 467 17.79 -8.18 7.41
N TYR A 468 17.79 -7.59 6.22
CA TYR A 468 18.57 -8.07 5.08
C TYR A 468 20.08 -8.11 5.38
N LEU A 469 20.63 -7.02 5.94
CA LEU A 469 22.05 -6.93 6.26
C LEU A 469 22.45 -7.91 7.36
N THR A 470 21.64 -8.07 8.41
CA THR A 470 21.91 -9.06 9.47
C THR A 470 22.03 -10.45 8.87
N TYR A 471 21.06 -10.85 8.03
CA TYR A 471 21.07 -12.15 7.37
C TYR A 471 22.30 -12.34 6.47
N LYS A 472 22.60 -11.38 5.59
CA LYS A 472 23.66 -11.52 4.60
C LYS A 472 25.07 -11.40 5.15
N LEU A 473 25.27 -10.63 6.20
CA LEU A 473 26.58 -10.53 6.83
C LEU A 473 26.92 -11.78 7.63
N ASP A 474 25.91 -12.42 8.22
CA ASP A 474 26.07 -13.67 8.97
C ASP A 474 26.27 -14.87 8.00
N GLU A 475 25.52 -14.96 6.88
CA GLU A 475 25.74 -16.00 5.85
C GLU A 475 27.15 -15.94 5.23
N ARG A 476 27.70 -14.73 5.04
CA ARG A 476 29.02 -14.53 4.42
C ARG A 476 30.19 -14.64 5.39
N THR A 477 29.94 -15.07 6.63
CA THR A 477 31.02 -15.41 7.58
C THR A 477 31.54 -16.83 7.36
N ASP A 478 30.82 -17.66 6.60
CA ASP A 478 31.20 -19.06 6.31
C ASP A 478 32.13 -19.21 5.09
N TYR A 479 32.43 -18.12 4.37
CA TYR A 479 33.46 -18.10 3.35
C TYR A 479 34.65 -17.28 3.85
N VAL A 480 35.55 -17.95 4.56
CA VAL A 480 36.91 -17.44 4.77
C VAL A 480 37.53 -17.31 3.38
N PHE A 481 37.84 -16.08 2.97
CA PHE A 481 38.75 -15.87 1.86
C PHE A 481 40.12 -16.38 2.32
N GLU A 482 40.50 -17.57 1.88
CA GLU A 482 41.92 -17.92 1.81
C GLU A 482 42.55 -16.97 0.80
N PHE A 483 43.52 -16.20 1.27
CA PHE A 483 44.30 -15.23 0.49
C PHE A 483 45.28 -15.95 -0.44
#